data_AF-A0AAU6Y1X3-F1
#
_entry.id   AF-A0AAU6Y1X3-F1
#
_cell.length_a   1.000
_cell.length_b   1.000
_cell.length_c   1.000
_cell.angle_alpha   90.00
_cell.angle_beta   90.00
_cell.angle_gamma   90.00
#
_symmetry.space_group_name_H-M   'P 1'
#
loop_
_entity.id
_entity.type
_entity.pdbx_description
1 polymer ?
#
loop_
_entity_poly.entity_id
_entity_poly.type
_entity_poly.pdbx_seq_one_letter_code
_entity_poly.pdbx_strand_id
1 'polypeptide(L)'
;MRIINVIGLLACLGAVSSCKKPSLDSVRNTSDEKQVKPMSSFFSGTFTHPGIMNNQRDIDRIKSKYLTTEPWKSAFTAFSANAYSSANYPVKINDTVTCVIRDVGGVDIANFTKFRQDCNGAYQNALMYVITNNLAHATKAKTILNKWASQLQRIYGYDAKLAAALGGFKLACAAELIRYSPVSLTSTEITNIENMFKSVFYPVTQSYYPTANGNWDAAMIKAHMAYGVFCNDATIFNNAVNQFYNKNTSTNGSLDKYILSTTGQCQESGRDQSHSQLGLGHLAEASQVGANQGLDMFSSLNNRLLLGYEYTAKYNLGYTVPFQPYYKVDGNLSEGTVISTTDRGVWVPVYELVYNHYANRAGMPAASYQYTKQVADQLRPEGEAHFIDQVGWGTLLYTIEPSSTNLLSNNDFTNGTTNWTNEGYATLTPYVDAGEPVIKVESRTFDYGGPRQNVKNALVANGQGTYDVSAMLKKITATTTPLVGAVTIKLNYNGGAYYTRVKENYTNGWTQISGSVNLQWTGTLTNAEFYVETPGNTWGIEVDKCSLVKVK
;
A
#
# COMPACT_ATOMS: atom_id res chain seq x y z
N MET A 1 -33.90 -19.62 -59.75
CA MET A 1 -32.66 -19.69 -60.55
C MET A 1 -32.21 -18.26 -60.80
N ARG A 2 -30.98 -17.91 -60.43
CA ARG A 2 -30.43 -16.54 -60.38
C ARG A 2 -30.41 -15.88 -61.77
N ILE A 3 -30.82 -14.61 -61.88
CA ILE A 3 -30.21 -13.65 -62.83
C ILE A 3 -30.08 -12.27 -62.15
N ILE A 4 -28.91 -11.69 -62.41
CA ILE A 4 -28.29 -10.44 -62.00
C ILE A 4 -29.11 -9.21 -62.47
N ASN A 5 -29.09 -8.12 -61.70
CA ASN A 5 -29.26 -6.78 -62.26
C ASN A 5 -28.28 -5.79 -61.60
N VAL A 6 -27.41 -5.25 -62.44
CA VAL A 6 -26.55 -4.10 -62.18
C VAL A 6 -27.25 -2.88 -62.79
N ILE A 7 -27.55 -1.85 -62.00
CA ILE A 7 -27.73 -0.48 -62.49
C ILE A 7 -27.04 0.46 -61.50
N GLY A 8 -26.10 1.26 -62.02
CA GLY A 8 -25.39 2.29 -61.29
C GLY A 8 -26.11 3.64 -61.31
N LEU A 9 -25.86 4.37 -60.22
CA LEU A 9 -25.81 5.83 -60.01
C LEU A 9 -26.93 6.72 -60.58
N LEU A 10 -27.60 7.45 -59.68
CA LEU A 10 -27.51 8.92 -59.68
C LEU A 10 -27.70 9.49 -58.27
N ALA A 11 -26.87 10.47 -57.94
CA ALA A 11 -26.68 11.05 -56.62
C ALA A 11 -27.84 11.98 -56.18
N CYS A 12 -28.18 11.93 -54.89
CA CYS A 12 -28.81 13.03 -54.17
C CYS A 12 -27.94 13.34 -52.95
N LEU A 13 -27.26 14.49 -52.96
CA LEU A 13 -26.54 15.05 -51.82
C LEU A 13 -27.55 15.42 -50.73
N GLY A 14 -27.75 14.53 -49.76
CA GLY A 14 -28.25 14.87 -48.44
C GLY A 14 -27.07 15.10 -47.51
N ALA A 15 -26.95 16.30 -46.94
CA ALA A 15 -25.94 16.62 -45.94
C ALA A 15 -26.12 15.73 -44.70
N VAL A 16 -25.33 14.67 -44.60
CA VAL A 16 -25.17 13.91 -43.36
C VAL A 16 -24.24 14.72 -42.48
N SER A 17 -24.82 15.45 -41.51
CA SER A 17 -24.04 16.01 -40.41
C SER A 17 -23.35 14.84 -39.71
N SER A 18 -22.02 14.72 -39.84
CA SER A 18 -21.29 13.69 -39.12
C SER A 18 -21.41 14.00 -37.63
N CYS A 19 -22.11 13.16 -36.88
CA CYS A 19 -21.94 13.08 -35.44
C CYS A 19 -20.50 12.57 -35.21
N LYS A 20 -19.54 13.50 -35.12
CA LYS A 20 -18.21 13.20 -34.61
C LYS A 20 -18.38 12.59 -33.22
N LYS A 21 -17.93 11.34 -33.05
CA LYS A 21 -17.74 10.76 -31.71
C LYS A 21 -16.89 11.75 -30.90
N PRO A 22 -17.30 12.16 -29.69
CA PRO A 22 -16.47 13.03 -28.87
C PRO A 22 -15.12 12.33 -28.63
N SER A 23 -14.02 13.02 -28.94
CA SER A 23 -12.70 12.54 -28.54
C SER A 23 -12.60 12.58 -27.02
N LEU A 24 -11.82 11.67 -26.43
CA LEU A 24 -11.53 11.61 -24.99
C LEU A 24 -11.07 12.99 -24.43
N ASP A 25 -10.51 13.84 -25.27
CA ASP A 25 -10.04 15.19 -24.91
C ASP A 25 -11.17 16.21 -24.72
N SER A 26 -12.34 15.99 -25.33
CA SER A 26 -13.45 16.96 -25.29
C SER A 26 -14.26 16.96 -23.98
N VAL A 27 -14.00 16.00 -23.08
CA VAL A 27 -14.69 15.86 -21.77
C VAL A 27 -13.74 16.24 -20.61
N ARG A 28 -12.49 16.60 -20.90
CA ARG A 28 -11.45 16.86 -19.90
C ARG A 28 -11.24 18.37 -19.76
N ASN A 29 -11.42 18.89 -18.55
CA ASN A 29 -11.12 20.28 -18.26
C ASN A 29 -9.59 20.47 -18.24
N THR A 30 -9.05 21.19 -19.23
CA THR A 30 -7.61 21.44 -19.38
C THR A 30 -7.03 22.36 -18.30
N SER A 31 -7.86 22.92 -17.42
CA SER A 31 -7.41 23.80 -16.33
C SER A 31 -6.69 23.08 -15.19
N ASP A 32 -6.83 21.76 -15.06
CA ASP A 32 -6.13 20.96 -14.03
C ASP A 32 -4.68 20.63 -14.43
N GLU A 33 -4.25 20.95 -15.65
CA GLU A 33 -2.89 20.67 -16.14
C GLU A 33 -1.78 21.46 -15.42
N LYS A 34 -2.13 22.46 -14.59
CA LYS A 34 -1.16 23.30 -13.86
C LYS A 34 -0.82 22.86 -12.44
N GLN A 35 -1.34 21.72 -11.95
CA GLN A 35 -1.06 21.22 -10.59
C GLN A 35 -0.61 19.75 -10.57
N VAL A 36 -0.08 19.24 -11.69
CA VAL A 36 0.53 17.90 -11.72
C VAL A 36 1.91 17.99 -11.08
N LYS A 37 2.08 17.46 -9.86
CA LYS A 37 3.42 17.09 -9.35
C LYS A 37 4.13 16.33 -10.48
N PRO A 38 5.36 16.71 -10.89
CA PRO A 38 6.06 16.01 -11.96
C PRO A 38 6.05 14.50 -11.67
N MET A 39 5.88 13.70 -12.74
CA MET A 39 5.94 12.23 -12.72
C MET A 39 6.99 11.81 -11.68
N SER A 40 6.55 11.26 -10.54
CA SER A 40 7.48 10.93 -9.45
C SER A 40 8.59 10.07 -10.05
N SER A 41 9.84 10.44 -9.80
CA SER A 41 11.03 9.81 -10.39
C SER A 41 10.91 8.30 -10.43
N PHE A 42 11.23 7.71 -11.58
CA PHE A 42 11.48 6.27 -11.68
C PHE A 42 12.34 5.79 -10.51
N PHE A 43 12.05 4.61 -10.01
CA PHE A 43 12.85 4.00 -8.95
C PHE A 43 14.29 3.81 -9.44
N SER A 44 15.24 4.40 -8.72
CA SER A 44 16.68 4.38 -9.05
C SER A 44 17.55 3.90 -7.89
N GLY A 45 16.94 3.33 -6.85
CA GLY A 45 17.61 2.92 -5.61
C GLY A 45 17.82 1.41 -5.49
N THR A 46 18.22 0.98 -4.29
CA THR A 46 18.20 -0.44 -3.89
C THR A 46 16.84 -0.79 -3.31
N PHE A 47 16.27 -1.93 -3.71
CA PHE A 47 14.97 -2.34 -3.21
C PHE A 47 15.02 -2.57 -1.69
N THR A 48 13.98 -2.10 -1.03
CA THR A 48 13.72 -2.39 0.37
C THR A 48 13.11 -3.78 0.51
N HIS A 49 13.59 -4.52 1.51
CA HIS A 49 13.18 -5.88 1.78
C HIS A 49 13.02 -6.17 3.29
N PRO A 50 11.96 -6.89 3.71
CA PRO A 50 10.77 -7.17 2.92
C PRO A 50 10.08 -5.84 2.54
N GLY A 51 9.57 -5.72 1.31
CA GLY A 51 9.06 -4.43 0.83
C GLY A 51 7.96 -4.51 -0.22
N ILE A 52 7.25 -5.63 -0.34
CA ILE A 52 6.07 -5.74 -1.21
C ILE A 52 4.85 -5.17 -0.49
N MET A 53 4.01 -6.01 0.15
CA MET A 53 2.82 -5.50 0.88
C MET A 53 3.10 -5.13 2.33
N ASN A 54 4.08 -5.78 2.95
CA ASN A 54 4.43 -5.55 4.35
C ASN A 54 5.94 -5.40 4.45
N ASN A 55 6.38 -4.37 5.17
CA ASN A 55 7.78 -4.20 5.55
C ASN A 55 8.03 -4.66 6.99
N GLN A 56 9.29 -4.64 7.43
CA GLN A 56 9.65 -5.09 8.79
C GLN A 56 8.89 -4.30 9.87
N ARG A 57 8.62 -3.01 9.67
CA ARG A 57 7.90 -2.18 10.63
C ARG A 57 6.42 -2.55 10.71
N ASP A 58 5.80 -2.92 9.59
CA ASP A 58 4.44 -3.46 9.60
C ASP A 58 4.36 -4.74 10.43
N ILE A 59 5.32 -5.63 10.22
CA ILE A 59 5.42 -6.90 10.94
C ILE A 59 5.59 -6.64 12.45
N ASP A 60 6.52 -5.76 12.84
CA ASP A 60 6.79 -5.45 14.25
C ASP A 60 5.58 -4.79 14.94
N ARG A 61 4.89 -3.87 14.24
CA ARG A 61 3.64 -3.26 14.72
C ARG A 61 2.57 -4.31 14.98
N ILE A 62 2.37 -5.24 14.06
CA ILE A 62 1.35 -6.29 14.22
C ILE A 62 1.73 -7.19 15.39
N LYS A 63 2.99 -7.60 15.50
CA LYS A 63 3.49 -8.49 16.58
C LYS A 63 3.29 -7.92 17.97
N SER A 64 3.40 -6.61 18.16
CA SER A 64 3.19 -6.00 19.48
C SER A 64 1.71 -5.89 19.87
N LYS A 65 0.77 -6.05 18.93
CA LYS A 65 -0.66 -5.76 19.15
C LYS A 65 -1.59 -6.95 18.95
N TYR A 66 -1.23 -7.94 18.11
CA TYR A 66 -2.15 -8.97 17.62
C TYR A 66 -2.79 -9.89 18.67
N LEU A 67 -2.28 -9.93 19.91
CA LEU A 67 -2.89 -10.71 21.01
C LEU A 67 -3.61 -9.84 22.05
N THR A 68 -3.33 -8.54 22.09
CA THR A 68 -3.62 -7.70 23.26
C THR A 68 -4.49 -6.49 22.93
N THR A 69 -4.43 -5.98 21.69
CA THR A 69 -4.96 -4.66 21.34
C THR A 69 -5.96 -4.76 20.19
N GLU A 70 -7.14 -4.15 20.35
CA GLU A 70 -8.10 -4.01 19.26
C GLU A 70 -7.70 -2.87 18.30
N PRO A 71 -7.98 -2.98 16.99
CA PRO A 71 -8.71 -4.07 16.33
C PRO A 71 -7.82 -5.24 15.87
N TRP A 72 -6.50 -5.19 16.09
CA TRP A 72 -5.58 -6.26 15.66
C TRP A 72 -5.91 -7.63 16.29
N LYS A 73 -6.34 -7.65 17.54
CA LYS A 73 -6.67 -8.89 18.26
C LYS A 73 -7.84 -9.63 17.63
N SER A 74 -8.97 -8.97 17.41
CA SER A 74 -10.12 -9.58 16.74
C SER A 74 -9.80 -9.96 15.29
N ALA A 75 -9.09 -9.11 14.56
CA ALA A 75 -8.67 -9.40 13.19
C ALA A 75 -7.72 -10.60 13.10
N PHE A 76 -6.75 -10.72 14.00
CA PHE A 76 -5.86 -11.88 14.06
C PHE A 76 -6.59 -13.16 14.46
N THR A 77 -7.55 -13.06 15.39
CA THR A 77 -8.40 -14.20 15.76
C THR A 77 -9.15 -14.75 14.53
N ALA A 78 -9.75 -13.87 13.73
CA ALA A 78 -10.40 -14.26 12.49
C ALA A 78 -9.40 -14.80 11.44
N PHE A 79 -8.25 -14.13 11.28
CA PHE A 79 -7.20 -14.54 10.35
C PHE A 79 -6.65 -15.93 10.65
N SER A 80 -6.32 -16.19 11.91
CA SER A 80 -5.75 -17.47 12.36
C SER A 80 -6.73 -18.65 12.26
N ALA A 81 -8.04 -18.39 12.29
CA ALA A 81 -9.10 -19.38 12.10
C ALA A 81 -9.36 -19.73 10.61
N ASN A 82 -8.87 -18.93 9.66
CA ASN A 82 -9.09 -19.19 8.24
C ASN A 82 -8.33 -20.44 7.77
N ALA A 83 -8.95 -21.24 6.89
CA ALA A 83 -8.38 -22.48 6.38
C ALA A 83 -7.05 -22.28 5.62
N TYR A 84 -6.87 -21.15 4.92
CA TYR A 84 -5.62 -20.80 4.25
C TYR A 84 -4.51 -20.40 5.22
N SER A 85 -4.84 -19.91 6.43
CA SER A 85 -3.87 -19.62 7.49
C SER A 85 -3.41 -20.86 8.24
N SER A 86 -4.04 -22.03 8.05
CA SER A 86 -3.68 -23.24 8.78
C SER A 86 -2.31 -23.80 8.36
N ALA A 87 -1.45 -24.12 9.34
CA ALA A 87 -0.20 -24.86 9.08
C ALA A 87 -0.46 -26.26 8.49
N ASN A 88 -1.67 -26.80 8.67
CA ASN A 88 -2.12 -28.06 8.09
C ASN A 88 -2.82 -27.89 6.72
N TYR A 89 -2.73 -26.70 6.10
CA TYR A 89 -3.35 -26.42 4.81
C TYR A 89 -2.99 -27.51 3.77
N PRO A 90 -4.00 -28.15 3.12
CA PRO A 90 -3.76 -29.19 2.13
C PRO A 90 -3.37 -28.55 0.80
N VAL A 91 -2.10 -28.65 0.44
CA VAL A 91 -1.54 -28.15 -0.82
C VAL A 91 -2.28 -28.78 -2.00
N LYS A 92 -2.82 -27.95 -2.89
CA LYS A 92 -3.76 -28.36 -3.94
C LYS A 92 -3.07 -28.78 -5.22
N ILE A 93 -1.92 -28.22 -5.53
CA ILE A 93 -1.08 -28.65 -6.64
C ILE A 93 -0.59 -30.10 -6.40
N ASN A 94 -0.86 -30.96 -7.37
CA ASN A 94 -0.31 -32.31 -7.43
C ASN A 94 0.87 -32.33 -8.42
N ASP A 95 1.62 -33.43 -8.45
CA ASP A 95 2.91 -33.45 -9.14
C ASP A 95 2.83 -33.52 -10.69
N THR A 96 1.62 -33.45 -11.25
CA THR A 96 1.39 -33.50 -12.71
C THR A 96 0.91 -32.18 -13.31
N VAL A 97 0.61 -31.16 -12.50
CA VAL A 97 0.13 -29.86 -13.00
C VAL A 97 1.32 -29.00 -13.43
N THR A 98 1.54 -28.91 -14.74
CA THR A 98 2.56 -28.04 -15.36
C THR A 98 1.98 -26.78 -15.99
N CYS A 99 0.66 -26.67 -16.09
CA CYS A 99 -0.04 -25.55 -16.70
C CYS A 99 -1.21 -25.11 -15.83
N VAL A 100 -1.39 -23.80 -15.66
CA VAL A 100 -2.62 -23.19 -15.10
C VAL A 100 -3.46 -22.67 -16.25
N ILE A 101 -4.73 -23.05 -16.30
CA ILE A 101 -5.64 -22.66 -17.39
C ILE A 101 -6.85 -21.95 -16.79
N ARG A 102 -7.08 -20.70 -17.19
CA ARG A 102 -8.26 -19.92 -16.77
C ARG A 102 -9.06 -19.49 -17.98
N ASP A 103 -10.32 -19.90 -18.01
CA ASP A 103 -11.30 -19.69 -19.07
C ASP A 103 -10.80 -20.14 -20.47
N VAL A 104 -11.07 -21.40 -20.80
CA VAL A 104 -10.94 -21.92 -22.17
C VAL A 104 -12.33 -22.34 -22.65
N GLY A 105 -12.92 -21.54 -23.54
CA GLY A 105 -14.24 -21.80 -24.10
C GLY A 105 -15.38 -21.73 -23.07
N GLY A 106 -15.25 -20.92 -22.02
CA GLY A 106 -16.25 -20.81 -20.95
C GLY A 106 -16.16 -21.90 -19.88
N VAL A 107 -15.14 -22.76 -19.92
CA VAL A 107 -14.91 -23.81 -18.92
C VAL A 107 -13.70 -23.44 -18.07
N ASP A 108 -13.92 -23.31 -16.76
CA ASP A 108 -12.83 -23.28 -15.79
C ASP A 108 -12.29 -24.69 -15.60
N ILE A 109 -11.01 -24.89 -15.89
CA ILE A 109 -10.36 -26.18 -15.63
C ILE A 109 -9.95 -26.17 -14.16
N ALA A 110 -10.21 -27.29 -13.45
CA ALA A 110 -10.07 -27.36 -11.99
C ALA A 110 -8.69 -26.97 -11.43
N ASN A 111 -7.64 -26.88 -12.26
CA ASN A 111 -6.31 -26.42 -11.87
C ASN A 111 -6.25 -24.93 -11.51
N PHE A 112 -7.07 -24.04 -12.10
CA PHE A 112 -7.04 -22.61 -11.74
C PHE A 112 -7.57 -22.36 -10.33
N THR A 113 -8.71 -22.96 -9.97
CA THR A 113 -9.23 -22.85 -8.60
C THR A 113 -8.20 -23.35 -7.57
N LYS A 114 -7.54 -24.48 -7.83
CA LYS A 114 -6.46 -25.02 -6.99
C LYS A 114 -5.27 -24.07 -6.88
N PHE A 115 -4.84 -23.51 -8.01
CA PHE A 115 -3.76 -22.51 -8.07
C PHE A 115 -4.08 -21.30 -7.21
N ARG A 116 -5.27 -20.73 -7.35
CA ARG A 116 -5.70 -19.55 -6.59
C ARG A 116 -5.72 -19.84 -5.09
N GLN A 117 -6.22 -21.01 -4.69
CA GLN A 117 -6.23 -21.47 -3.30
C GLN A 117 -4.82 -21.60 -2.72
N ASP A 118 -3.89 -22.22 -3.46
CA ASP A 118 -2.50 -22.36 -3.02
C ASP A 118 -1.78 -21.03 -2.92
N CYS A 119 -2.01 -20.09 -3.84
CA CYS A 119 -1.45 -18.74 -3.76
C CYS A 119 -1.87 -18.03 -2.45
N ASN A 120 -3.14 -18.18 -2.07
CA ASN A 120 -3.66 -17.66 -0.80
C ASN A 120 -3.06 -18.39 0.41
N GLY A 121 -3.01 -19.73 0.36
CA GLY A 121 -2.42 -20.55 1.41
C GLY A 121 -0.94 -20.20 1.65
N ALA A 122 -0.18 -19.95 0.60
CA ALA A 122 1.22 -19.53 0.70
C ALA A 122 1.35 -18.16 1.39
N TYR A 123 0.58 -17.17 0.95
CA TYR A 123 0.66 -15.82 1.51
C TYR A 123 0.19 -15.76 2.97
N GLN A 124 -0.96 -16.38 3.28
CA GLN A 124 -1.48 -16.37 4.66
C GLN A 124 -0.58 -17.17 5.61
N ASN A 125 0.02 -18.30 5.19
CA ASN A 125 1.01 -19.00 6.01
C ASN A 125 2.32 -18.19 6.19
N ALA A 126 2.78 -17.47 5.16
CA ALA A 126 3.94 -16.59 5.31
C ALA A 126 3.67 -15.48 6.35
N LEU A 127 2.49 -14.86 6.31
CA LEU A 127 2.03 -13.89 7.31
C LEU A 127 1.93 -14.51 8.72
N MET A 128 1.29 -15.68 8.86
CA MET A 128 1.22 -16.40 10.13
C MET A 128 2.62 -16.64 10.71
N TYR A 129 3.59 -17.02 9.88
CA TYR A 129 4.95 -17.22 10.34
C TYR A 129 5.61 -15.93 10.84
N VAL A 130 5.61 -14.86 10.05
CA VAL A 130 6.30 -13.62 10.46
C VAL A 130 5.66 -12.97 11.70
N ILE A 131 4.35 -13.16 11.90
CA ILE A 131 3.62 -12.68 13.08
C ILE A 131 3.90 -13.56 14.31
N THR A 132 3.75 -14.89 14.20
CA THR A 132 3.76 -15.80 15.36
C THR A 132 5.10 -16.46 15.65
N ASN A 133 6.04 -16.41 14.72
CA ASN A 133 7.28 -17.18 14.68
C ASN A 133 7.11 -18.71 14.66
N ASN A 134 5.90 -19.24 14.40
CA ASN A 134 5.68 -20.67 14.36
C ASN A 134 6.17 -21.29 13.02
N LEU A 135 7.25 -22.07 13.11
CA LEU A 135 7.95 -22.69 11.97
C LEU A 135 7.07 -23.62 11.11
N ALA A 136 5.95 -24.14 11.63
CA ALA A 136 5.04 -24.97 10.85
C ALA A 136 4.44 -24.18 9.67
N HIS A 137 4.13 -22.90 9.89
CA HIS A 137 3.61 -22.03 8.82
C HIS A 137 4.69 -21.67 7.79
N ALA A 138 5.94 -21.42 8.22
CA ALA A 138 7.05 -21.22 7.29
C ALA A 138 7.25 -22.45 6.39
N THR A 139 7.26 -23.64 6.98
CA THR A 139 7.36 -24.91 6.25
C THR A 139 6.23 -25.05 5.23
N LYS A 140 4.99 -24.70 5.61
CA LYS A 140 3.84 -24.75 4.69
C LYS A 140 3.99 -23.78 3.52
N ALA A 141 4.35 -22.52 3.78
CA ALA A 141 4.57 -21.52 2.75
C ALA A 141 5.68 -21.94 1.78
N LYS A 142 6.84 -22.39 2.29
CA LYS A 142 7.95 -22.92 1.48
C LYS A 142 7.53 -24.09 0.62
N THR A 143 6.75 -25.03 1.17
CA THR A 143 6.26 -26.20 0.43
C THR A 143 5.45 -25.78 -0.80
N ILE A 144 4.53 -24.82 -0.64
CA ILE A 144 3.70 -24.35 -1.74
C ILE A 144 4.55 -23.60 -2.78
N LEU A 145 5.38 -22.66 -2.33
CA LEU A 145 6.27 -21.88 -3.20
C LEU A 145 7.17 -22.78 -4.06
N ASN A 146 7.84 -23.75 -3.45
CA ASN A 146 8.75 -24.65 -4.14
C ASN A 146 8.05 -25.60 -5.11
N LYS A 147 6.83 -26.07 -4.79
CA LYS A 147 6.04 -26.88 -5.73
C LYS A 147 5.68 -26.10 -6.99
N TRP A 148 5.16 -24.88 -6.85
CA TRP A 148 4.86 -24.05 -8.02
C TRP A 148 6.11 -23.69 -8.81
N ALA A 149 7.20 -23.31 -8.13
CA ALA A 149 8.46 -22.93 -8.78
C ALA A 149 9.15 -24.08 -9.53
N SER A 150 8.93 -25.33 -9.13
CA SER A 150 9.52 -26.50 -9.79
C SER A 150 8.66 -27.10 -10.90
N GLN A 151 7.34 -26.90 -10.86
CA GLN A 151 6.39 -27.60 -11.73
C GLN A 151 5.75 -26.71 -12.80
N LEU A 152 5.49 -25.44 -12.48
CA LEU A 152 4.73 -24.57 -13.38
C LEU A 152 5.57 -24.15 -14.58
N GLN A 153 5.09 -24.49 -15.77
CA GLN A 153 5.74 -24.16 -17.04
C GLN A 153 4.96 -23.11 -17.84
N ARG A 154 3.64 -23.01 -17.63
CA ARG A 154 2.78 -22.15 -18.45
C ARG A 154 1.52 -21.69 -17.72
N ILE A 155 1.07 -20.49 -18.03
CA ILE A 155 -0.27 -19.99 -17.68
C ILE A 155 -0.99 -19.67 -19.01
N TYR A 156 -2.22 -20.14 -19.16
CA TYR A 156 -2.93 -20.11 -20.43
C TYR A 156 -4.45 -19.89 -20.27
N GLY A 157 -5.13 -19.61 -21.38
CA GLY A 157 -6.56 -19.30 -21.44
C GLY A 157 -6.83 -17.83 -21.71
N TYR A 158 -8.11 -17.49 -21.90
CA TYR A 158 -8.53 -16.11 -22.19
C TYR A 158 -8.19 -15.17 -21.03
N ASP A 159 -8.36 -15.66 -19.81
CA ASP A 159 -8.11 -14.93 -18.56
C ASP A 159 -6.69 -15.18 -17.99
N ALA A 160 -5.76 -15.71 -18.78
CA ALA A 160 -4.41 -16.06 -18.32
C ALA A 160 -3.69 -14.89 -17.63
N LYS A 161 -3.90 -13.66 -18.12
CA LYS A 161 -3.30 -12.44 -17.55
C LYS A 161 -3.77 -12.18 -16.13
N LEU A 162 -5.07 -12.35 -15.84
CA LEU A 162 -5.60 -12.23 -14.47
C LEU A 162 -5.08 -13.35 -13.58
N ALA A 163 -5.05 -14.59 -14.07
CA ALA A 163 -4.50 -15.70 -13.29
C ALA A 163 -3.05 -15.43 -12.88
N ALA A 164 -2.20 -15.02 -13.84
CA ALA A 164 -0.81 -14.66 -13.57
C ALA A 164 -0.70 -13.48 -12.59
N ALA A 165 -1.42 -12.39 -12.84
CA ALA A 165 -1.33 -11.18 -12.02
C ALA A 165 -1.79 -11.40 -10.58
N LEU A 166 -2.98 -11.97 -10.37
CA LEU A 166 -3.60 -12.11 -9.05
C LEU A 166 -2.88 -13.17 -8.20
N GLY A 167 -2.63 -14.35 -8.76
CA GLY A 167 -1.96 -15.43 -8.05
C GLY A 167 -0.47 -15.17 -7.87
N GLY A 168 0.21 -14.71 -8.93
CA GLY A 168 1.63 -14.41 -8.88
C GLY A 168 1.96 -13.29 -7.90
N PHE A 169 1.11 -12.26 -7.78
CA PHE A 169 1.28 -11.22 -6.77
C PHE A 169 1.34 -11.79 -5.34
N LYS A 170 0.44 -12.73 -5.01
CA LYS A 170 0.38 -13.37 -3.68
C LYS A 170 1.57 -14.28 -3.44
N LEU A 171 2.00 -15.05 -4.46
CA LEU A 171 3.22 -15.86 -4.36
C LEU A 171 4.45 -14.98 -4.15
N ALA A 172 4.56 -13.83 -4.82
CA ALA A 172 5.67 -12.90 -4.64
C ALA A 172 5.67 -12.32 -3.22
N CYS A 173 4.50 -11.90 -2.70
CA CYS A 173 4.37 -11.46 -1.31
C CYS A 173 4.78 -12.56 -0.31
N ALA A 174 4.37 -13.81 -0.54
CA ALA A 174 4.74 -14.94 0.30
C ALA A 174 6.25 -15.21 0.27
N ALA A 175 6.84 -15.28 -0.92
CA ALA A 175 8.26 -15.54 -1.12
C ALA A 175 9.14 -14.46 -0.50
N GLU A 176 8.74 -13.19 -0.64
CA GLU A 176 9.40 -12.04 -0.04
C GLU A 176 9.44 -12.15 1.50
N LEU A 177 8.29 -12.40 2.13
CA LEU A 177 8.21 -12.53 3.59
C LEU A 177 9.08 -13.68 4.10
N ILE A 178 9.10 -14.82 3.42
CA ILE A 178 9.94 -15.95 3.83
C ILE A 178 11.42 -15.66 3.57
N ARG A 179 11.79 -15.11 2.40
CA ARG A 179 13.19 -14.80 2.03
C ARG A 179 13.89 -13.94 3.09
N TYR A 180 13.20 -12.92 3.60
CA TYR A 180 13.74 -11.95 4.54
C TYR A 180 13.32 -12.20 6.01
N SER A 181 12.95 -13.43 6.32
CA SER A 181 12.69 -13.88 7.70
C SER A 181 13.81 -14.77 8.23
N PRO A 182 13.87 -15.06 9.55
CA PRO A 182 14.95 -15.87 10.13
C PRO A 182 15.11 -17.27 9.53
N VAL A 183 14.05 -17.91 9.02
CA VAL A 183 14.14 -19.23 8.37
C VAL A 183 14.73 -19.15 6.96
N SER A 184 14.47 -18.05 6.26
CA SER A 184 14.90 -17.76 4.88
C SER A 184 14.57 -18.83 3.81
N LEU A 185 14.79 -18.45 2.56
CA LEU A 185 14.87 -19.34 1.41
C LEU A 185 16.33 -19.61 1.10
N THR A 186 16.66 -20.82 0.67
CA THR A 186 18.00 -21.14 0.15
C THR A 186 18.22 -20.42 -1.19
N SER A 187 19.48 -20.23 -1.58
CA SER A 187 19.81 -19.59 -2.87
C SER A 187 19.19 -20.30 -4.08
N THR A 188 19.09 -21.64 -4.03
CA THR A 188 18.43 -22.44 -5.07
C THR A 188 16.92 -22.21 -5.10
N GLU A 189 16.25 -22.19 -3.93
CA GLU A 189 14.82 -21.88 -3.84
C GLU A 189 14.53 -20.47 -4.39
N ILE A 190 15.34 -19.48 -4.00
CA ILE A 190 15.25 -18.10 -4.50
C ILE A 190 15.36 -18.08 -6.04
N THR A 191 16.42 -18.69 -6.58
CA THR A 191 16.67 -18.73 -8.03
C THR A 191 15.50 -19.35 -8.80
N ASN A 192 14.95 -20.46 -8.28
CA ASN A 192 13.82 -21.14 -8.92
C ASN A 192 12.55 -20.27 -8.92
N ILE A 193 12.28 -19.56 -7.80
CA ILE A 193 11.12 -18.67 -7.70
C ILE A 193 11.31 -17.43 -8.59
N GLU A 194 12.51 -16.85 -8.63
CA GLU A 194 12.83 -15.74 -9.55
C GLU A 194 12.64 -16.15 -11.01
N ASN A 195 13.09 -17.34 -11.38
CA ASN A 195 12.89 -17.90 -12.72
C ASN A 195 11.41 -18.13 -13.04
N MET A 196 10.62 -18.62 -12.08
CA MET A 196 9.18 -18.77 -12.24
C MET A 196 8.52 -17.43 -12.58
N PHE A 197 8.84 -16.35 -11.84
CA PHE A 197 8.27 -15.03 -12.13
C PHE A 197 8.74 -14.48 -13.49
N LYS A 198 10.04 -14.55 -13.78
CA LYS A 198 10.63 -13.97 -15.00
C LYS A 198 10.28 -14.74 -16.27
N SER A 199 10.10 -16.06 -16.19
CA SER A 199 9.93 -16.91 -17.38
C SER A 199 8.50 -17.40 -17.59
N VAL A 200 7.64 -17.39 -16.56
CA VAL A 200 6.27 -17.90 -16.66
C VAL A 200 5.23 -16.81 -16.43
N PHE A 201 5.37 -15.99 -15.39
CA PHE A 201 4.36 -14.99 -15.02
C PHE A 201 4.48 -13.69 -15.81
N TYR A 202 5.67 -13.08 -15.80
CA TYR A 202 5.90 -11.79 -16.44
C TYR A 202 5.65 -11.81 -17.95
N PRO A 203 6.08 -12.84 -18.74
CA PRO A 203 5.84 -12.87 -20.17
C PRO A 203 4.35 -12.87 -20.57
N VAL A 204 3.47 -13.40 -19.71
CA VAL A 204 2.02 -13.41 -19.93
C VAL A 204 1.42 -12.00 -19.76
N THR A 205 2.00 -11.21 -18.85
CA THR A 205 1.41 -9.95 -18.34
C THR A 205 2.12 -8.68 -18.85
N GLN A 206 3.37 -8.78 -19.31
CA GLN A 206 4.24 -7.65 -19.69
C GLN A 206 3.65 -6.65 -20.70
N SER A 207 2.74 -7.09 -21.57
CA SER A 207 2.12 -6.24 -22.60
C SER A 207 0.81 -5.57 -22.16
N TYR A 208 0.38 -5.75 -20.91
CA TYR A 208 -0.93 -5.29 -20.41
C TYR A 208 -2.09 -5.76 -21.31
N TYR A 209 -3.29 -5.18 -21.22
CA TYR A 209 -4.40 -5.60 -22.09
C TYR A 209 -5.24 -4.42 -22.62
N PRO A 210 -4.93 -3.91 -23.83
CA PRO A 210 -5.60 -2.75 -24.44
C PRO A 210 -7.13 -2.81 -24.52
N THR A 211 -7.71 -3.96 -24.83
CA THR A 211 -9.15 -4.13 -25.08
C THR A 211 -9.94 -4.52 -23.83
N ALA A 212 -9.25 -4.94 -22.76
CA ALA A 212 -9.86 -5.25 -21.48
C ALA A 212 -10.13 -3.98 -20.67
N ASN A 213 -11.02 -4.08 -19.69
CA ASN A 213 -11.24 -2.98 -18.76
C ASN A 213 -10.04 -2.83 -17.81
N GLY A 214 -9.86 -1.62 -17.27
CA GLY A 214 -8.65 -1.20 -16.58
C GLY A 214 -8.35 -1.95 -15.27
N ASN A 215 -9.32 -2.65 -14.68
CA ASN A 215 -9.05 -3.51 -13.52
C ASN A 215 -7.99 -4.60 -13.83
N TRP A 216 -7.95 -5.08 -15.08
CA TRP A 216 -6.98 -6.09 -15.53
C TRP A 216 -5.56 -5.52 -15.50
N ASP A 217 -5.37 -4.34 -16.06
CA ASP A 217 -4.09 -3.64 -16.04
C ASP A 217 -3.68 -3.29 -14.61
N ALA A 218 -4.63 -2.85 -13.77
CA ALA A 218 -4.36 -2.57 -12.35
C ALA A 218 -3.83 -3.81 -11.62
N ALA A 219 -4.40 -5.00 -11.88
CA ALA A 219 -3.86 -6.26 -11.35
C ALA A 219 -2.43 -6.52 -11.86
N MET A 220 -2.18 -6.29 -13.15
CA MET A 220 -0.84 -6.48 -13.73
C MET A 220 0.18 -5.47 -13.20
N ILE A 221 -0.21 -4.23 -12.91
CA ILE A 221 0.65 -3.20 -12.29
C ILE A 221 1.16 -3.69 -10.93
N LYS A 222 0.26 -4.07 -10.01
CA LYS A 222 0.69 -4.55 -8.67
C LYS A 222 1.57 -5.80 -8.77
N ALA A 223 1.26 -6.70 -9.71
CA ALA A 223 2.00 -7.93 -9.93
C ALA A 223 3.43 -7.64 -10.42
N HIS A 224 3.58 -6.79 -11.45
CA HIS A 224 4.89 -6.40 -11.96
C HIS A 224 5.72 -5.69 -10.89
N MET A 225 5.12 -4.81 -10.08
CA MET A 225 5.83 -4.18 -8.96
C MET A 225 6.34 -5.23 -7.96
N ALA A 226 5.50 -6.19 -7.58
CA ALA A 226 5.90 -7.28 -6.68
C ALA A 226 7.00 -8.18 -7.27
N TYR A 227 6.91 -8.52 -8.56
CA TYR A 227 7.95 -9.30 -9.26
C TYR A 227 9.27 -8.53 -9.32
N GLY A 228 9.21 -7.24 -9.63
CA GLY A 228 10.37 -6.35 -9.69
C GLY A 228 11.08 -6.26 -8.34
N VAL A 229 10.33 -6.06 -7.25
CA VAL A 229 10.90 -6.06 -5.90
C VAL A 229 11.55 -7.42 -5.60
N PHE A 230 10.81 -8.53 -5.63
CA PHE A 230 11.33 -9.84 -5.24
C PHE A 230 12.56 -10.26 -6.06
N CYS A 231 12.53 -10.04 -7.38
CA CYS A 231 13.61 -10.42 -8.29
C CYS A 231 14.72 -9.35 -8.40
N ASN A 232 14.67 -8.29 -7.60
CA ASN A 232 15.60 -7.16 -7.66
C ASN A 232 15.74 -6.58 -9.09
N ASP A 233 14.63 -6.47 -9.81
CA ASP A 233 14.57 -6.05 -11.21
C ASP A 233 13.86 -4.69 -11.35
N ALA A 234 14.66 -3.63 -11.37
CA ALA A 234 14.17 -2.27 -11.52
C ALA A 234 13.51 -2.03 -12.88
N THR A 235 13.81 -2.82 -13.92
CA THR A 235 13.19 -2.67 -15.24
C THR A 235 11.73 -3.08 -15.19
N ILE A 236 11.43 -4.26 -14.62
CA ILE A 236 10.06 -4.74 -14.43
C ILE A 236 9.27 -3.78 -13.52
N PHE A 237 9.89 -3.36 -12.42
CA PHE A 237 9.26 -2.43 -11.48
C PHE A 237 8.92 -1.08 -12.13
N ASN A 238 9.89 -0.46 -12.80
CA ASN A 238 9.70 0.86 -13.43
C ASN A 238 8.75 0.82 -14.62
N ASN A 239 8.65 -0.30 -15.34
CA ASN A 239 7.63 -0.49 -16.35
C ASN A 239 6.23 -0.35 -15.73
N ALA A 240 6.00 -0.98 -14.57
CA ALA A 240 4.75 -0.89 -13.82
C ALA A 240 4.48 0.51 -13.26
N VAL A 241 5.48 1.18 -12.70
CA VAL A 241 5.39 2.56 -12.22
C VAL A 241 4.99 3.50 -13.37
N ASN A 242 5.63 3.36 -14.54
CA ASN A 242 5.24 4.11 -15.73
C ASN A 242 3.80 3.79 -16.15
N GLN A 243 3.40 2.53 -16.17
CA GLN A 243 2.03 2.15 -16.52
C GLN A 243 1.00 2.75 -15.55
N PHE A 244 1.30 2.85 -14.25
CA PHE A 244 0.43 3.47 -13.26
C PHE A 244 0.23 4.97 -13.53
N TYR A 245 1.30 5.70 -13.85
CA TYR A 245 1.25 7.16 -14.02
C TYR A 245 0.87 7.64 -15.41
N ASN A 246 1.21 6.89 -16.44
CA ASN A 246 1.19 7.41 -17.80
C ASN A 246 -0.25 7.45 -18.36
N LYS A 247 -0.75 8.67 -18.59
CA LYS A 247 -2.06 8.90 -19.21
C LYS A 247 -2.10 8.57 -20.71
N ASN A 248 -0.96 8.39 -21.36
CA ASN A 248 -0.83 8.13 -22.79
C ASN A 248 -0.61 6.64 -23.10
N THR A 249 -0.85 5.73 -22.15
CA THR A 249 -0.75 4.28 -22.39
C THR A 249 -1.71 3.83 -23.49
N SER A 250 -1.47 2.68 -24.10
CA SER A 250 -2.41 2.07 -25.05
C SER A 250 -3.50 1.23 -24.39
N THR A 251 -3.63 1.31 -23.06
CA THR A 251 -4.54 0.49 -22.25
C THR A 251 -5.32 1.35 -21.23
N ASN A 252 -6.18 0.74 -20.40
CA ASN A 252 -7.20 1.46 -19.63
C ASN A 252 -6.87 1.67 -18.13
N GLY A 253 -5.94 0.92 -17.54
CA GLY A 253 -5.78 0.91 -16.07
C GLY A 253 -4.75 1.84 -15.45
N SER A 254 -4.22 2.85 -16.18
CA SER A 254 -3.44 3.91 -15.51
C SER A 254 -4.34 4.73 -14.59
N LEU A 255 -3.79 5.26 -13.49
CA LEU A 255 -4.58 5.96 -12.45
C LEU A 255 -5.46 7.07 -13.04
N ASP A 256 -4.90 7.86 -13.96
CA ASP A 256 -5.60 8.98 -14.59
C ASP A 256 -6.76 8.54 -15.51
N LYS A 257 -6.62 7.39 -16.18
CA LYS A 257 -7.67 6.83 -17.03
C LYS A 257 -8.73 6.11 -16.22
N TYR A 258 -8.31 5.32 -15.25
CA TYR A 258 -9.23 4.44 -14.56
C TYR A 258 -10.21 5.20 -13.66
N ILE A 259 -9.81 6.38 -13.15
CA ILE A 259 -10.61 7.22 -12.25
C ILE A 259 -10.73 8.62 -12.83
N LEU A 260 -11.96 9.05 -13.12
CA LEU A 260 -12.23 10.39 -13.65
C LEU A 260 -11.92 11.48 -12.60
N SER A 261 -11.16 12.51 -13.02
CA SER A 261 -10.74 13.61 -12.13
C SER A 261 -11.89 14.45 -11.60
N THR A 262 -12.95 14.61 -12.39
CA THR A 262 -14.06 15.51 -12.11
C THR A 262 -15.04 14.95 -11.08
N THR A 263 -15.17 13.62 -11.02
CA THR A 263 -16.21 12.97 -10.20
C THR A 263 -15.67 11.91 -9.27
N GLY A 264 -14.51 11.29 -9.56
CA GLY A 264 -14.07 10.05 -8.92
C GLY A 264 -14.70 8.80 -9.50
N GLN A 265 -15.54 8.91 -10.54
CA GLN A 265 -16.13 7.75 -11.18
C GLN A 265 -15.04 6.82 -11.73
N CYS A 266 -15.11 5.56 -11.33
CA CYS A 266 -14.30 4.49 -11.87
C CYS A 266 -14.83 4.03 -13.23
N GLN A 267 -13.93 3.63 -14.14
CA GLN A 267 -14.26 3.08 -15.44
C GLN A 267 -15.32 1.96 -15.40
N GLU A 268 -15.28 1.11 -14.36
CA GLU A 268 -16.18 -0.04 -14.19
C GLU A 268 -17.54 0.32 -13.57
N SER A 269 -17.79 1.58 -13.18
CA SER A 269 -18.99 1.94 -12.42
C SER A 269 -20.30 1.67 -13.16
N GLY A 270 -20.28 1.56 -14.49
CA GLY A 270 -21.42 1.17 -15.32
C GLY A 270 -21.61 -0.35 -15.47
N ARG A 271 -20.66 -1.18 -15.01
CA ARG A 271 -20.71 -2.64 -15.05
C ARG A 271 -21.37 -3.22 -13.80
N ASP A 272 -20.66 -3.14 -12.68
CA ASP A 272 -21.06 -3.57 -11.35
C ASP A 272 -20.12 -2.98 -10.29
N GLN A 273 -20.56 -3.02 -9.03
CA GLN A 273 -19.81 -2.41 -7.93
C GLN A 273 -18.66 -3.28 -7.43
N SER A 274 -18.72 -4.61 -7.62
CA SER A 274 -17.63 -5.53 -7.27
C SER A 274 -16.36 -5.25 -8.08
N HIS A 275 -16.49 -5.06 -9.41
CA HIS A 275 -15.35 -4.75 -10.28
C HIS A 275 -14.81 -3.32 -10.10
N SER A 276 -15.69 -2.38 -9.76
CA SER A 276 -15.26 -1.04 -9.36
C SER A 276 -14.35 -1.09 -8.14
N GLN A 277 -14.74 -1.84 -7.11
CA GLN A 277 -13.93 -2.08 -5.92
C GLN A 277 -12.67 -2.91 -6.23
N LEU A 278 -12.74 -3.86 -7.16
CA LEU A 278 -11.62 -4.71 -7.57
C LEU A 278 -10.43 -3.90 -8.10
N GLY A 279 -10.66 -3.08 -9.13
CA GLY A 279 -9.57 -2.30 -9.72
C GLY A 279 -9.04 -1.22 -8.78
N LEU A 280 -9.91 -0.58 -7.99
CA LEU A 280 -9.49 0.35 -6.93
C LEU A 280 -8.61 -0.33 -5.88
N GLY A 281 -8.96 -1.57 -5.49
CA GLY A 281 -8.14 -2.40 -4.61
C GLY A 281 -6.75 -2.66 -5.18
N HIS A 282 -6.66 -3.02 -6.46
CA HIS A 282 -5.38 -3.28 -7.12
C HIS A 282 -4.49 -2.05 -7.23
N LEU A 283 -5.06 -0.88 -7.51
CA LEU A 283 -4.30 0.38 -7.50
C LEU A 283 -3.83 0.77 -6.10
N ALA A 284 -4.61 0.46 -5.05
CA ALA A 284 -4.19 0.66 -3.66
C ALA A 284 -3.07 -0.31 -3.26
N GLU A 285 -3.16 -1.59 -3.62
CA GLU A 285 -2.09 -2.58 -3.43
C GLU A 285 -0.80 -2.14 -4.16
N ALA A 286 -0.90 -1.69 -5.41
CA ALA A 286 0.25 -1.13 -6.15
C ALA A 286 0.84 0.09 -5.44
N SER A 287 -0.01 1.00 -4.94
CA SER A 287 0.44 2.19 -4.22
C SER A 287 1.14 1.85 -2.90
N GLN A 288 0.70 0.79 -2.20
CA GLN A 288 1.36 0.29 -1.00
C GLN A 288 2.72 -0.34 -1.30
N VAL A 289 2.86 -1.09 -2.40
CA VAL A 289 4.17 -1.58 -2.85
C VAL A 289 5.09 -0.41 -3.18
N GLY A 290 4.58 0.61 -3.89
CA GLY A 290 5.35 1.83 -4.18
C GLY A 290 5.80 2.55 -2.92
N ALA A 291 4.89 2.75 -1.95
CA ALA A 291 5.19 3.40 -0.68
C ALA A 291 6.28 2.66 0.10
N ASN A 292 6.26 1.33 0.10
CA ASN A 292 7.30 0.50 0.70
C ASN A 292 8.65 0.57 -0.03
N GLN A 293 8.72 1.20 -1.20
CA GLN A 293 9.94 1.47 -1.96
C GLN A 293 10.28 2.97 -2.00
N GLY A 294 9.64 3.79 -1.15
CA GLY A 294 9.85 5.23 -1.07
C GLY A 294 9.16 6.06 -2.18
N LEU A 295 8.21 5.47 -2.92
CA LEU A 295 7.41 6.19 -3.93
C LEU A 295 6.05 6.62 -3.37
N ASP A 296 5.78 7.93 -3.41
CA ASP A 296 4.50 8.52 -3.02
C ASP A 296 3.44 8.38 -4.12
N MET A 297 2.95 7.15 -4.31
CA MET A 297 1.92 6.85 -5.32
C MET A 297 0.51 7.26 -4.87
N PHE A 298 0.23 7.21 -3.56
CA PHE A 298 -1.09 7.57 -3.02
C PHE A 298 -1.43 9.05 -3.20
N SER A 299 -0.46 9.97 -3.13
CA SER A 299 -0.74 11.41 -3.27
C SER A 299 -0.94 11.86 -4.72
N SER A 300 -0.79 10.95 -5.66
CA SER A 300 -0.74 11.24 -7.10
C SER A 300 -2.03 11.84 -7.63
N LEU A 301 -1.88 12.78 -8.57
CA LEU A 301 -3.00 13.45 -9.23
C LEU A 301 -4.01 14.04 -8.24
N ASN A 302 -3.48 14.68 -7.17
CA ASN A 302 -4.24 15.24 -6.07
C ASN A 302 -5.09 14.19 -5.33
N ASN A 303 -4.44 13.12 -4.86
CA ASN A 303 -5.09 11.99 -4.18
C ASN A 303 -6.20 11.33 -5.04
N ARG A 304 -5.97 11.16 -6.35
CA ARG A 304 -6.98 10.62 -7.28
C ARG A 304 -7.54 9.27 -6.85
N LEU A 305 -6.70 8.43 -6.23
CA LEU A 305 -7.14 7.15 -5.70
C LEU A 305 -8.19 7.33 -4.60
N LEU A 306 -7.96 8.21 -3.62
CA LEU A 306 -8.94 8.53 -2.58
C LEU A 306 -10.26 9.03 -3.18
N LEU A 307 -10.19 9.90 -4.19
CA LEU A 307 -11.39 10.41 -4.88
C LEU A 307 -12.24 9.26 -5.46
N GLY A 308 -11.59 8.24 -6.04
CA GLY A 308 -12.27 7.05 -6.54
C GLY A 308 -12.92 6.18 -5.45
N TYR A 309 -12.22 6.03 -4.32
CA TYR A 309 -12.77 5.34 -3.14
C TYR A 309 -13.95 6.09 -2.54
N GLU A 310 -13.87 7.42 -2.37
CA GLU A 310 -14.99 8.22 -1.85
C GLU A 310 -16.22 8.15 -2.75
N TYR A 311 -16.05 8.26 -4.07
CA TYR A 311 -17.15 8.12 -5.03
C TYR A 311 -17.82 6.75 -4.90
N THR A 312 -17.02 5.67 -4.90
CA THR A 312 -17.51 4.30 -4.89
C THR A 312 -18.17 3.96 -3.55
N ALA A 313 -17.56 4.34 -2.43
CA ALA A 313 -18.11 4.17 -1.09
C ALA A 313 -19.44 4.92 -0.94
N LYS A 314 -19.49 6.20 -1.35
CA LYS A 314 -20.71 7.02 -1.30
C LYS A 314 -21.87 6.34 -2.03
N TYR A 315 -21.65 5.86 -3.24
CA TYR A 315 -22.72 5.21 -4.01
C TYR A 315 -23.19 3.90 -3.37
N ASN A 316 -22.25 3.07 -2.91
CA ASN A 316 -22.56 1.77 -2.30
C ASN A 316 -23.21 1.90 -0.91
N LEU A 317 -22.97 2.99 -0.18
CA LEU A 317 -23.68 3.34 1.06
C LEU A 317 -25.13 3.81 0.83
N GLY A 318 -25.61 3.84 -0.42
CA GLY A 318 -27.00 4.17 -0.76
C GLY A 318 -27.22 5.60 -1.26
N TYR A 319 -26.21 6.47 -1.23
CA TYR A 319 -26.31 7.83 -1.76
C TYR A 319 -26.27 7.87 -3.29
N THR A 320 -26.66 9.00 -3.87
CA THR A 320 -26.54 9.27 -5.30
C THR A 320 -25.16 9.86 -5.64
N VAL A 321 -24.68 9.57 -6.84
CA VAL A 321 -23.44 10.10 -7.41
C VAL A 321 -23.66 10.48 -8.88
N PRO A 322 -22.94 11.47 -9.42
CA PRO A 322 -23.01 11.79 -10.85
C PRO A 322 -22.39 10.68 -11.68
N PHE A 323 -23.01 10.29 -12.78
CA PHE A 323 -22.47 9.28 -13.69
C PHE A 323 -22.44 9.81 -15.12
N GLN A 324 -21.39 9.45 -15.86
CA GLN A 324 -21.29 9.64 -17.29
C GLN A 324 -20.79 8.36 -17.99
N PRO A 325 -21.28 8.03 -19.20
CA PRO A 325 -20.75 6.91 -19.97
C PRO A 325 -19.22 7.02 -20.14
N TYR A 326 -18.51 5.93 -19.90
CA TYR A 326 -17.05 5.87 -20.01
C TYR A 326 -16.65 5.08 -21.26
N TYR A 327 -15.72 5.61 -22.07
CA TYR A 327 -15.22 4.93 -23.27
C TYR A 327 -13.75 4.52 -23.09
N LYS A 328 -13.46 3.26 -23.44
CA LYS A 328 -12.12 2.68 -23.44
C LYS A 328 -11.23 3.34 -24.49
N VAL A 329 -9.92 3.07 -24.39
CA VAL A 329 -8.92 3.51 -25.38
C VAL A 329 -9.19 3.04 -26.81
N ASP A 330 -9.90 1.92 -26.98
CA ASP A 330 -10.32 1.39 -28.29
C ASP A 330 -11.60 2.07 -28.82
N GLY A 331 -12.16 3.03 -28.08
CA GLY A 331 -13.38 3.77 -28.41
C GLY A 331 -14.67 3.02 -28.12
N ASN A 332 -14.61 1.79 -27.59
CA ASN A 332 -15.79 1.06 -27.16
C ASN A 332 -16.28 1.59 -25.82
N LEU A 333 -17.60 1.52 -25.61
CA LEU A 333 -18.17 1.78 -24.29
C LEU A 333 -17.56 0.77 -23.30
N SER A 334 -17.12 1.25 -22.14
CA SER A 334 -16.50 0.38 -21.14
C SER A 334 -17.51 -0.63 -20.64
N GLU A 335 -18.64 -0.16 -20.08
CA GLU A 335 -19.86 -0.92 -19.79
C GLU A 335 -20.96 0.07 -19.37
N GLY A 336 -22.21 -0.19 -19.78
CA GLY A 336 -23.40 0.55 -19.32
C GLY A 336 -23.48 2.03 -19.72
N THR A 337 -24.69 2.57 -19.81
CA THR A 337 -24.95 4.01 -20.02
C THR A 337 -25.46 4.72 -18.77
N VAL A 338 -25.64 3.98 -17.69
CA VAL A 338 -26.02 4.45 -16.35
C VAL A 338 -25.15 3.76 -15.31
N ILE A 339 -25.07 4.32 -14.11
CA ILE A 339 -24.37 3.64 -13.00
C ILE A 339 -25.08 2.33 -12.66
N SER A 340 -24.30 1.26 -12.51
CA SER A 340 -24.86 -0.07 -12.28
C SER A 340 -25.39 -0.22 -10.86
N THR A 341 -26.55 -0.86 -10.73
CA THR A 341 -27.10 -1.29 -9.43
C THR A 341 -26.64 -2.69 -9.03
N THR A 342 -25.97 -3.42 -9.93
CA THR A 342 -25.43 -4.76 -9.67
C THR A 342 -24.36 -4.69 -8.58
N ASP A 343 -24.48 -5.56 -7.59
CA ASP A 343 -23.62 -5.65 -6.39
C ASP A 343 -23.57 -4.37 -5.54
N ARG A 344 -24.56 -3.48 -5.69
CA ARG A 344 -24.59 -2.25 -4.87
C ARG A 344 -24.75 -2.59 -3.39
N GLY A 345 -23.82 -2.08 -2.57
CA GLY A 345 -23.76 -2.35 -1.13
C GLY A 345 -23.12 -3.70 -0.78
N VAL A 346 -22.65 -4.48 -1.78
CA VAL A 346 -21.82 -5.65 -1.56
C VAL A 346 -20.37 -5.19 -1.46
N TRP A 347 -19.76 -5.40 -0.30
CA TRP A 347 -18.44 -4.87 0.02
C TRP A 347 -17.32 -5.87 -0.26
N VAL A 348 -16.20 -5.33 -0.74
CA VAL A 348 -14.91 -6.02 -0.88
C VAL A 348 -13.92 -5.43 0.15
N PRO A 349 -13.09 -6.25 0.85
CA PRO A 349 -12.20 -5.76 1.91
C PRO A 349 -10.95 -5.07 1.33
N VAL A 350 -11.14 -3.84 0.85
CA VAL A 350 -10.08 -2.99 0.25
C VAL A 350 -10.01 -1.61 0.90
N TYR A 351 -10.84 -1.34 1.92
CA TYR A 351 -11.02 0.02 2.46
C TYR A 351 -10.04 0.34 3.59
N GLU A 352 -9.62 -0.66 4.38
CA GLU A 352 -8.68 -0.45 5.49
C GLU A 352 -7.34 0.13 5.07
N LEU A 353 -6.76 -0.36 3.97
CA LEU A 353 -5.48 0.14 3.46
C LEU A 353 -5.54 1.63 3.16
N VAL A 354 -6.56 2.03 2.40
CA VAL A 354 -6.75 3.41 1.94
C VAL A 354 -7.15 4.32 3.09
N TYR A 355 -8.06 3.88 3.95
CA TYR A 355 -8.43 4.63 5.16
C TYR A 355 -7.21 4.93 6.03
N ASN A 356 -6.43 3.90 6.39
CA ASN A 356 -5.27 4.09 7.26
C ASN A 356 -4.19 4.93 6.59
N HIS A 357 -3.96 4.79 5.29
CA HIS A 357 -3.04 5.67 4.58
C HIS A 357 -3.48 7.13 4.67
N TYR A 358 -4.68 7.48 4.22
CA TYR A 358 -5.06 8.89 4.10
C TYR A 358 -5.42 9.53 5.45
N ALA A 359 -6.10 8.80 6.34
CA ALA A 359 -6.52 9.32 7.64
C ALA A 359 -5.38 9.32 8.66
N ASN A 360 -4.69 8.19 8.79
CA ASN A 360 -3.79 7.95 9.92
C ASN A 360 -2.32 8.17 9.58
N ARG A 361 -1.90 7.92 8.33
CA ARG A 361 -0.52 8.20 7.88
C ARG A 361 -0.41 9.65 7.39
N ALA A 362 -1.17 10.01 6.36
CA ALA A 362 -1.12 11.32 5.72
C ALA A 362 -1.82 12.43 6.52
N GLY A 363 -2.63 12.09 7.53
CA GLY A 363 -3.29 13.08 8.40
C GLY A 363 -4.29 13.98 7.67
N MET A 364 -4.95 13.48 6.62
CA MET A 364 -5.89 14.29 5.85
C MET A 364 -7.10 14.76 6.69
N PRO A 365 -7.76 15.86 6.30
CA PRO A 365 -9.01 16.27 6.95
C PRO A 365 -10.07 15.17 6.88
N ALA A 366 -10.83 14.99 7.96
CA ALA A 366 -11.86 13.94 8.03
C ALA A 366 -12.91 14.00 6.90
N ALA A 367 -13.18 15.19 6.38
CA ALA A 367 -14.09 15.38 5.24
C ALA A 367 -13.59 14.76 3.92
N SER A 368 -12.27 14.49 3.80
CA SER A 368 -11.67 13.93 2.58
C SER A 368 -11.86 12.42 2.42
N TYR A 369 -12.14 11.70 3.52
CA TYR A 369 -12.29 10.23 3.53
C TYR A 369 -13.56 9.77 4.25
N GLN A 370 -14.57 10.63 4.29
CA GLN A 370 -15.78 10.42 5.09
C GLN A 370 -16.44 9.08 4.79
N TYR A 371 -16.66 8.77 3.50
CA TYR A 371 -17.37 7.55 3.11
C TYR A 371 -16.47 6.32 3.19
N THR A 372 -15.21 6.45 2.81
CA THR A 372 -14.19 5.40 2.95
C THR A 372 -14.08 4.96 4.41
N LYS A 373 -14.06 5.90 5.37
CA LYS A 373 -14.05 5.59 6.79
C LYS A 373 -15.31 4.85 7.23
N GLN A 374 -16.49 5.30 6.81
CA GLN A 374 -17.76 4.64 7.16
C GLN A 374 -17.75 3.16 6.73
N VAL A 375 -17.26 2.88 5.51
CA VAL A 375 -17.16 1.51 5.00
C VAL A 375 -16.09 0.71 5.77
N ALA A 376 -14.89 1.29 5.98
CA ALA A 376 -13.84 0.62 6.76
C ALA A 376 -14.31 0.27 8.17
N ASP A 377 -15.04 1.18 8.85
CA ASP A 377 -15.62 0.92 10.17
C ASP A 377 -16.69 -0.20 10.12
N GLN A 378 -17.52 -0.23 9.07
CA GLN A 378 -18.56 -1.25 8.90
C GLN A 378 -17.98 -2.66 8.66
N LEU A 379 -16.83 -2.75 7.99
CA LEU A 379 -16.22 -4.03 7.61
C LEU A 379 -15.32 -4.65 8.69
N ARG A 380 -14.96 -3.91 9.73
CA ARG A 380 -14.03 -4.38 10.77
C ARG A 380 -14.62 -5.51 11.63
N PRO A 381 -13.83 -6.57 11.93
CA PRO A 381 -12.55 -6.90 11.31
C PRO A 381 -12.73 -7.38 9.87
N GLU A 382 -11.98 -6.79 8.93
CA GLU A 382 -11.97 -7.21 7.53
C GLU A 382 -11.49 -8.66 7.40
N GLY A 383 -12.16 -9.42 6.54
CA GLY A 383 -11.85 -10.82 6.28
C GLY A 383 -11.20 -11.08 4.93
N GLU A 384 -11.41 -12.29 4.44
CA GLU A 384 -11.01 -12.72 3.11
C GLU A 384 -11.77 -11.97 2.00
N ALA A 385 -11.09 -11.64 0.91
CA ALA A 385 -11.71 -10.99 -0.24
C ALA A 385 -12.59 -11.94 -1.06
N HIS A 386 -13.66 -11.40 -1.66
CA HIS A 386 -14.51 -12.13 -2.59
C HIS A 386 -13.68 -12.75 -3.73
N PHE A 387 -13.92 -14.02 -4.04
CA PHE A 387 -13.12 -14.82 -4.97
C PHE A 387 -11.61 -14.81 -4.73
N ILE A 388 -11.13 -14.33 -3.58
CA ILE A 388 -9.72 -14.24 -3.23
C ILE A 388 -8.87 -13.60 -4.34
N ASP A 389 -9.34 -12.51 -4.94
CA ASP A 389 -8.61 -11.77 -5.99
C ASP A 389 -7.68 -10.69 -5.39
N GLN A 390 -8.06 -10.09 -4.25
CA GLN A 390 -7.21 -9.23 -3.43
C GLN A 390 -6.57 -10.00 -2.26
N VAL A 391 -5.63 -9.37 -1.57
CA VAL A 391 -4.99 -9.96 -0.38
C VAL A 391 -5.91 -10.05 0.85
N GLY A 392 -6.83 -9.10 1.01
CA GLY A 392 -7.77 -9.04 2.14
C GLY A 392 -7.10 -8.75 3.49
N TRP A 393 -7.86 -8.95 4.59
CA TRP A 393 -7.38 -8.85 5.98
C TRP A 393 -6.80 -7.48 6.37
N GLY A 394 -7.31 -6.39 5.80
CA GLY A 394 -6.71 -5.08 5.96
C GLY A 394 -6.76 -4.54 7.40
N THR A 395 -7.74 -4.95 8.21
CA THR A 395 -7.78 -4.60 9.64
C THR A 395 -6.56 -5.12 10.40
N LEU A 396 -6.08 -6.32 10.07
CA LEU A 396 -4.87 -6.85 10.67
C LEU A 396 -3.63 -6.17 10.11
N LEU A 397 -3.56 -6.02 8.79
CA LEU A 397 -2.33 -5.68 8.08
C LEU A 397 -2.03 -4.18 8.04
N TYR A 398 -3.06 -3.34 7.91
CA TYR A 398 -2.90 -1.92 7.57
C TYR A 398 -3.38 -0.97 8.65
N THR A 399 -4.06 -1.47 9.70
CA THR A 399 -4.39 -0.61 10.85
C THR A 399 -3.11 -0.01 11.41
N ILE A 400 -3.12 1.31 11.55
CA ILE A 400 -2.10 2.12 12.23
C ILE A 400 -2.82 3.14 13.11
N GLU A 401 -2.13 3.61 14.15
CA GLU A 401 -2.68 4.62 15.04
C GLU A 401 -2.70 6.00 14.33
N PRO A 402 -3.69 6.88 14.58
CA PRO A 402 -3.82 8.16 13.91
C PRO A 402 -2.62 9.10 14.16
N SER A 403 -2.07 9.71 13.10
CA SER A 403 -1.12 10.82 13.24
C SER A 403 -1.76 12.11 13.79
N SER A 404 -3.08 12.27 13.70
CA SER A 404 -3.81 13.51 14.05
C SER A 404 -3.99 13.79 15.55
N THR A 405 -3.63 12.86 16.43
CA THR A 405 -3.44 13.13 17.87
C THR A 405 -2.04 13.63 18.21
N ASN A 406 -1.12 13.55 17.25
CA ASN A 406 0.26 13.93 17.45
C ASN A 406 0.43 15.43 17.32
N LEU A 407 1.00 16.03 18.37
CA LEU A 407 1.30 17.45 18.45
C LEU A 407 2.58 17.82 17.69
N LEU A 408 3.29 16.82 17.14
CA LEU A 408 4.44 17.01 16.27
C LEU A 408 4.00 17.03 14.80
N SER A 409 4.60 17.94 14.05
CA SER A 409 4.46 18.01 12.59
C SER A 409 5.61 17.26 11.90
N ASN A 410 5.33 16.69 10.72
CA ASN A 410 6.31 15.89 9.95
C ASN A 410 6.98 14.82 10.84
N ASN A 411 6.16 14.16 11.67
CA ASN A 411 6.63 13.32 12.76
C ASN A 411 7.16 11.96 12.28
N ASP A 412 6.88 11.61 11.03
CA ASP A 412 7.36 10.44 10.27
C ASP A 412 8.44 10.82 9.24
N PHE A 413 8.92 12.07 9.26
CA PHE A 413 9.98 12.59 8.39
C PHE A 413 9.74 12.43 6.89
N THR A 414 8.50 12.22 6.46
CA THR A 414 8.14 12.10 5.04
C THR A 414 8.47 13.36 4.23
N ASN A 415 8.56 14.50 4.90
CA ASN A 415 9.00 15.77 4.32
C ASN A 415 10.41 16.17 4.79
N GLY A 416 11.29 15.19 4.98
CA GLY A 416 12.68 15.38 5.40
C GLY A 416 12.78 16.08 6.75
N THR A 417 13.61 17.12 6.85
CA THR A 417 13.83 17.89 8.09
C THR A 417 12.86 19.07 8.26
N THR A 418 11.79 19.15 7.47
CA THR A 418 10.81 20.25 7.62
C THR A 418 10.26 20.28 9.04
N ASN A 419 10.30 21.45 9.69
CA ASN A 419 9.95 21.69 11.11
C ASN A 419 10.82 20.96 12.15
N TRP A 420 11.96 20.39 11.74
CA TRP A 420 12.93 19.77 12.63
C TRP A 420 14.26 20.54 12.59
N THR A 421 14.82 20.81 13.76
CA THR A 421 16.13 21.44 13.94
C THR A 421 17.02 20.54 14.81
N ASN A 422 18.27 20.93 15.02
CA ASN A 422 19.14 20.28 16.00
C ASN A 422 20.07 21.26 16.74
N GLU A 423 19.79 22.57 16.61
CA GLU A 423 20.59 23.66 17.20
C GLU A 423 22.10 23.62 16.85
N GLY A 424 22.49 22.96 15.76
CA GLY A 424 23.88 22.83 15.33
C GLY A 424 24.67 21.73 16.04
N TYR A 425 24.02 20.88 16.82
CA TYR A 425 24.67 19.83 17.61
C TYR A 425 24.92 18.51 16.86
N ALA A 426 24.43 18.40 15.63
CA ALA A 426 24.53 17.20 14.80
C ALA A 426 24.38 17.55 13.31
N THR A 427 24.39 16.54 12.45
CA THR A 427 23.91 16.60 11.07
C THR A 427 22.64 15.77 10.96
N LEU A 428 21.53 16.38 10.49
CA LEU A 428 20.28 15.68 10.19
C LEU A 428 20.18 15.46 8.67
N THR A 429 20.22 14.20 8.24
CA THR A 429 20.15 13.83 6.83
C THR A 429 18.87 13.03 6.59
N PRO A 430 17.94 13.51 5.74
CA PRO A 430 16.85 12.69 5.23
C PRO A 430 17.40 11.42 4.59
N TYR A 431 16.91 10.29 5.06
CA TYR A 431 17.34 8.96 4.65
C TYR A 431 16.12 8.07 4.45
N VAL A 432 16.27 6.98 3.69
CA VAL A 432 15.22 5.98 3.53
C VAL A 432 15.75 4.70 4.14
N ASP A 433 15.17 4.30 5.27
CA ASP A 433 15.48 3.02 5.91
C ASP A 433 14.29 2.07 5.81
N ALA A 434 14.55 0.90 5.22
CA ALA A 434 13.53 -0.08 4.90
C ALA A 434 12.27 0.57 4.28
N GLY A 435 12.47 1.40 3.27
CA GLY A 435 11.40 1.86 2.38
C GLY A 435 10.66 3.09 2.85
N GLU A 436 10.91 3.59 4.05
CA GLU A 436 10.27 4.83 4.47
C GLU A 436 11.24 5.91 4.95
N PRO A 437 10.81 7.18 4.84
CA PRO A 437 11.60 8.31 5.24
C PRO A 437 11.93 8.26 6.73
N VAL A 438 13.19 8.51 7.05
CA VAL A 438 13.70 8.62 8.42
C VAL A 438 14.73 9.75 8.45
N ILE A 439 15.15 10.18 9.64
CA ILE A 439 16.28 11.08 9.80
C ILE A 439 17.48 10.32 10.32
N LYS A 440 18.56 10.34 9.55
CA LYS A 440 19.88 9.90 9.98
C LYS A 440 20.57 11.05 10.73
N VAL A 441 20.96 10.80 11.97
CA VAL A 441 21.59 11.76 12.88
C VAL A 441 23.06 11.37 13.04
N GLU A 442 23.96 12.19 12.52
CA GLU A 442 25.40 11.93 12.51
C GLU A 442 26.19 13.14 13.03
N SER A 443 27.51 13.00 13.13
CA SER A 443 28.42 14.08 13.56
C SER A 443 27.98 14.79 14.85
N ARG A 444 27.43 14.02 15.80
CA ARG A 444 26.88 14.55 17.05
C ARG A 444 28.02 15.08 17.93
N THR A 445 27.94 16.35 18.32
CA THR A 445 28.90 16.95 19.27
C THR A 445 28.49 16.75 20.72
N PHE A 446 27.20 16.50 20.97
CA PHE A 446 26.64 16.26 22.30
C PHE A 446 25.70 15.06 22.29
N ASP A 447 25.54 14.41 23.46
CA ASP A 447 24.65 13.26 23.62
C ASP A 447 23.17 13.63 23.46
N TYR A 448 22.83 14.91 23.63
CA TYR A 448 21.52 15.51 23.32
C TYR A 448 21.36 16.05 21.89
N GLY A 449 22.37 15.89 21.03
CA GLY A 449 22.34 16.38 19.65
C GLY A 449 21.49 15.49 18.73
N GLY A 450 20.19 15.77 18.62
CA GLY A 450 19.27 15.04 17.75
C GLY A 450 18.15 15.92 17.19
N PRO A 451 17.17 15.34 16.47
CA PRO A 451 16.06 16.07 15.91
C PRO A 451 15.20 16.70 17.02
N ARG A 452 14.91 17.98 16.87
CA ARG A 452 14.20 18.83 17.82
C ARG A 452 13.07 19.57 17.13
N GLN A 453 11.93 19.71 17.81
CA GLN A 453 10.81 20.53 17.34
C GLN A 453 10.30 21.41 18.49
N ASN A 454 9.95 22.66 18.16
CA ASN A 454 9.29 23.56 19.10
C ASN A 454 7.82 23.14 19.27
N VAL A 455 7.42 22.83 20.49
CA VAL A 455 6.07 22.33 20.83
C VAL A 455 5.32 23.27 21.77
N LYS A 456 5.84 24.48 22.03
CA LYS A 456 5.25 25.45 22.96
C LYS A 456 3.77 25.71 22.65
N ASN A 457 3.47 26.10 21.41
CA ASN A 457 2.11 26.48 21.04
C ASN A 457 1.16 25.29 21.16
N ALA A 458 1.62 24.09 20.81
CA ALA A 458 0.84 22.87 20.94
C ALA A 458 0.54 22.55 22.42
N LEU A 459 1.54 22.65 23.32
CA LEU A 459 1.34 22.44 24.76
C LEU A 459 0.45 23.51 25.39
N VAL A 460 0.58 24.77 24.99
CA VAL A 460 -0.31 25.85 25.47
C VAL A 460 -1.75 25.61 25.04
N ALA A 461 -1.98 25.21 23.78
CA ALA A 461 -3.32 24.93 23.27
C ALA A 461 -3.97 23.70 23.92
N ASN A 462 -3.16 22.69 24.25
CA ASN A 462 -3.65 21.44 24.83
C ASN A 462 -3.63 21.45 26.37
N GLY A 463 -2.88 22.34 27.02
CA GLY A 463 -2.83 22.51 28.48
C GLY A 463 -1.89 21.56 29.23
N GLN A 464 -1.71 21.77 30.52
CA GLN A 464 -0.91 20.89 31.40
C GLN A 464 -1.55 19.50 31.54
N GLY A 465 -0.76 18.50 31.95
CA GLY A 465 -1.24 17.14 32.20
C GLY A 465 -0.31 16.05 31.68
N THR A 466 -0.87 14.85 31.53
CA THR A 466 -0.13 13.69 31.04
C THR A 466 -0.09 13.66 29.52
N TYR A 467 1.09 13.38 28.98
CA TYR A 467 1.35 13.23 27.57
C TYR A 467 2.08 11.92 27.32
N ASP A 468 1.65 11.18 26.31
CA ASP A 468 2.41 10.05 25.80
C ASP A 468 3.43 10.57 24.79
N VAL A 469 4.69 10.16 24.98
CA VAL A 469 5.79 10.53 24.10
C VAL A 469 6.43 9.28 23.54
N SER A 470 6.84 9.32 22.27
CA SER A 470 7.66 8.25 21.70
C SER A 470 8.57 8.70 20.58
N ALA A 471 9.58 7.89 20.27
CA ALA A 471 10.33 7.95 19.02
C ALA A 471 10.86 6.55 18.70
N MET A 472 10.90 6.20 17.41
CA MET A 472 11.61 5.03 16.95
C MET A 472 13.09 5.39 16.79
N LEU A 473 13.97 4.59 17.41
CA LEU A 473 15.42 4.74 17.30
C LEU A 473 16.03 3.46 16.74
N LYS A 474 17.01 3.63 15.87
CA LYS A 474 17.86 2.54 15.38
C LYS A 474 19.31 2.97 15.41
N LYS A 475 20.18 2.04 15.79
CA LYS A 475 21.59 2.30 16.03
C LYS A 475 22.41 2.21 14.75
N ILE A 476 23.30 3.19 14.52
CA ILE A 476 24.27 3.22 13.41
C ILE A 476 25.68 2.90 13.94
N THR A 477 25.83 1.75 14.60
CA THR A 477 27.17 1.29 15.03
C THR A 477 27.26 -0.24 15.03
N ALA A 478 28.48 -0.73 14.85
CA ALA A 478 28.81 -2.14 14.73
C ALA A 478 28.77 -2.91 16.07
N THR A 479 28.73 -2.23 17.22
CA THR A 479 28.58 -2.95 18.50
C THR A 479 27.21 -3.61 18.60
N THR A 480 27.13 -4.78 19.22
CA THR A 480 25.87 -5.48 19.53
C THR A 480 25.29 -5.07 20.89
N THR A 481 26.02 -4.28 21.69
CA THR A 481 25.56 -3.84 23.02
C THR A 481 24.37 -2.87 22.86
N PRO A 482 23.27 -3.07 23.61
CA PRO A 482 22.18 -2.09 23.66
C PRO A 482 22.66 -0.75 24.20
N LEU A 483 22.11 0.33 23.66
CA LEU A 483 22.36 1.69 24.13
C LEU A 483 21.10 2.30 24.70
N VAL A 484 21.24 3.37 25.50
CA VAL A 484 20.10 4.11 26.02
C VAL A 484 19.72 5.24 25.06
N GLY A 485 18.48 5.19 24.58
CA GLY A 485 17.84 6.28 23.87
C GLY A 485 16.90 7.02 24.81
N ALA A 486 16.62 8.30 24.53
CA ALA A 486 15.62 9.04 25.26
C ALA A 486 14.80 9.98 24.37
N VAL A 487 13.53 10.12 24.75
CA VAL A 487 12.65 11.18 24.27
C VAL A 487 12.50 12.19 25.38
N THR A 488 12.87 13.44 25.11
CA THR A 488 12.95 14.49 26.13
C THR A 488 12.07 15.67 25.75
N ILE A 489 11.27 16.11 26.73
CA ILE A 489 10.56 17.39 26.70
C ILE A 489 11.30 18.36 27.60
N LYS A 490 11.70 19.51 27.04
CA LYS A 490 12.24 20.64 27.78
C LYS A 490 11.20 21.74 27.87
N LEU A 491 10.96 22.26 29.06
CA LEU A 491 10.09 23.40 29.33
C LEU A 491 10.90 24.55 29.91
N ASN A 492 10.73 25.75 29.37
CA ASN A 492 11.31 26.96 29.96
C ASN A 492 10.18 27.84 30.51
N TYR A 493 10.25 28.16 31.81
CA TYR A 493 9.32 29.07 32.48
C TYR A 493 10.01 29.68 33.71
N ASN A 494 9.59 30.88 34.11
CA ASN A 494 10.17 31.64 35.23
C ASN A 494 11.72 31.77 35.19
N GLY A 495 12.29 31.84 33.98
CA GLY A 495 13.75 31.94 33.78
C GLY A 495 14.54 30.63 33.95
N GLY A 496 13.87 29.51 34.28
CA GLY A 496 14.50 28.18 34.41
C GLY A 496 14.22 27.27 33.20
N ALA A 497 14.99 26.18 33.10
CA ALA A 497 14.79 25.09 32.14
C ALA A 497 14.58 23.76 32.88
N TYR A 498 13.53 23.05 32.52
CA TYR A 498 13.07 21.82 33.18
C TYR A 498 12.94 20.70 32.15
N TYR A 499 13.36 19.49 32.51
CA TYR A 499 13.50 18.38 31.57
C TYR A 499 12.76 17.14 32.08
N THR A 500 11.85 16.60 31.27
CA THR A 500 11.19 15.33 31.53
C THR A 500 11.51 14.38 30.39
N ARG A 501 11.89 13.14 30.72
CA ARG A 501 12.40 12.20 29.72
C ARG A 501 11.93 10.78 29.97
N VAL A 502 11.69 10.06 28.89
CA VAL A 502 11.51 8.61 28.88
C VAL A 502 12.74 7.96 28.26
N LYS A 503 13.22 6.88 28.86
CA LYS A 503 14.43 6.18 28.43
C LYS A 503 14.15 4.70 28.23
N GLU A 504 14.68 4.15 27.15
CA GLU A 504 14.68 2.71 26.91
C GLU A 504 15.98 2.29 26.22
N ASN A 505 16.28 0.99 26.30
CA ASN A 505 17.42 0.43 25.58
C ASN A 505 17.03 0.18 24.12
N TYR A 506 17.83 0.64 23.16
CA TYR A 506 17.65 0.38 21.74
C TYR A 506 18.81 -0.41 21.13
N THR A 507 18.53 -1.04 19.99
CA THR A 507 19.43 -2.00 19.34
C THR A 507 19.74 -1.61 17.88
N ASN A 508 20.35 -2.52 17.12
CA ASN A 508 20.57 -2.39 15.68
C ASN A 508 19.26 -2.50 14.87
N GLY A 509 18.18 -2.99 15.49
CA GLY A 509 16.82 -2.92 14.95
C GLY A 509 16.06 -1.70 15.49
N TRP A 510 14.98 -1.35 14.80
CA TRP A 510 14.07 -0.30 15.24
C TRP A 510 13.50 -0.62 16.62
N THR A 511 13.73 0.26 17.57
CA THR A 511 13.21 0.14 18.94
C THR A 511 12.39 1.38 19.23
N GLN A 512 11.18 1.21 19.75
CA GLN A 512 10.39 2.34 20.22
C GLN A 512 10.85 2.73 21.62
N ILE A 513 11.26 3.99 21.79
CA ILE A 513 11.40 4.59 23.11
C ILE A 513 10.07 5.27 23.41
N SER A 514 9.35 4.86 24.45
CA SER A 514 8.00 5.37 24.71
C SER A 514 7.59 5.37 26.17
N GLY A 515 6.73 6.31 26.55
CA GLY A 515 6.10 6.34 27.86
C GLY A 515 5.34 7.63 28.10
N SER A 516 4.76 7.74 29.28
CA SER A 516 3.98 8.92 29.67
C SER A 516 4.82 9.88 30.50
N VAL A 517 4.68 11.18 30.23
CA VAL A 517 5.29 12.28 30.98
C VAL A 517 4.21 13.21 31.50
N ASN A 518 4.29 13.61 32.75
CA ASN A 518 3.40 14.62 33.31
C ASN A 518 4.06 16.00 33.18
N LEU A 519 3.51 16.84 32.31
CA LEU A 519 4.03 18.16 32.01
C LEU A 519 3.26 19.22 32.79
N GLN A 520 3.99 19.92 33.66
CA GLN A 520 3.49 20.98 34.50
C GLN A 520 4.41 22.20 34.40
N TRP A 521 3.85 23.40 34.42
CA TRP A 521 4.59 24.66 34.52
C TRP A 521 3.80 25.67 35.34
N THR A 522 4.48 26.67 35.89
CA THR A 522 3.84 27.79 36.57
C THR A 522 4.17 29.10 35.86
N GLY A 523 3.21 30.02 35.82
CA GLY A 523 3.36 31.27 35.09
C GLY A 523 3.38 31.06 33.57
N THR A 524 4.16 31.88 32.86
CA THR A 524 4.20 31.86 31.40
C THR A 524 5.27 30.89 30.89
N LEU A 525 4.84 29.91 30.08
CA LEU A 525 5.74 29.04 29.33
C LEU A 525 6.42 29.85 28.22
N THR A 526 7.73 30.10 28.36
CA THR A 526 8.50 30.92 27.41
C THR A 526 8.97 30.10 26.21
N ASN A 527 9.32 28.83 26.42
CA ASN A 527 9.70 27.88 25.38
C ASN A 527 9.33 26.44 25.77
N ALA A 528 9.10 25.58 24.77
CA ALA A 528 9.02 24.14 24.97
C ALA A 528 9.52 23.39 23.74
N GLU A 529 10.30 22.34 23.96
CA GLU A 529 10.98 21.56 22.92
C GLU A 529 10.79 20.07 23.16
N PHE A 530 10.39 19.37 22.09
CA PHE A 530 10.53 17.91 21.99
C PHE A 530 11.85 17.62 21.29
N TYR A 531 12.63 16.65 21.79
CA TYR A 531 13.81 16.17 21.08
C TYR A 531 14.21 14.74 21.45
N VAL A 532 14.95 14.10 20.55
CA VAL A 532 15.49 12.75 20.73
C VAL A 532 16.97 12.81 21.06
N GLU A 533 17.39 12.11 22.13
CA GLU A 533 18.76 12.08 22.62
C GLU A 533 19.26 10.65 22.90
N THR A 534 20.57 10.49 23.06
CA THR A 534 21.24 9.21 23.37
C THR A 534 22.12 9.36 24.60
N PRO A 535 21.54 9.43 25.81
CA PRO A 535 22.28 9.78 27.01
C PRO A 535 23.57 8.95 27.18
N GLY A 536 24.69 9.64 27.37
CA GLY A 536 25.99 9.00 27.60
C GLY A 536 26.76 8.57 26.35
N ASN A 537 26.30 8.88 25.13
CA ASN A 537 27.10 8.69 23.92
C ASN A 537 26.70 9.64 22.77
N THR A 538 27.61 9.78 21.80
CA THR A 538 27.42 10.61 20.59
C THR A 538 27.36 9.78 19.31
N TRP A 539 27.03 8.49 19.41
CA TRP A 539 26.98 7.64 18.23
C TRP A 539 25.83 8.02 17.30
N GLY A 540 26.01 7.74 16.01
CA GLY A 540 24.98 7.97 15.02
C GLY A 540 23.73 7.13 15.29
N ILE A 541 22.57 7.73 15.04
CA ILE A 541 21.27 7.06 15.14
C ILE A 541 20.38 7.39 13.95
N GLU A 542 19.46 6.50 13.63
CA GLU A 542 18.32 6.79 12.78
C GLU A 542 17.11 7.04 13.69
N VAL A 543 16.32 8.05 13.37
CA VAL A 543 15.12 8.46 14.12
C VAL A 543 13.93 8.49 13.20
N ASP A 544 12.81 7.94 13.67
CA ASP A 544 11.53 7.96 12.96
C ASP A 544 10.35 8.02 13.93
N LYS A 545 9.14 8.32 13.43
CA LYS A 545 7.84 8.23 14.11
C LYS A 545 7.86 8.83 15.52
N CYS A 546 8.35 10.06 15.60
CA CYS A 546 8.26 10.84 16.81
C CYS A 546 6.78 11.04 17.17
N SER A 547 6.46 11.05 18.46
CA SER A 547 5.10 11.25 18.96
C SER A 547 5.08 12.08 20.22
N LEU A 548 4.13 13.00 20.27
CA LEU A 548 3.73 13.76 21.45
C LEU A 548 2.20 13.84 21.43
N VAL A 549 1.52 13.09 22.29
CA VAL A 549 0.06 13.00 22.31
C VAL A 549 -0.45 13.35 23.69
N LYS A 550 -1.48 14.19 23.80
CA LYS A 550 -2.12 14.45 25.09
C LYS A 550 -3.02 13.28 25.49
N VAL A 551 -2.84 12.77 26.71
CA VAL A 551 -3.74 11.76 27.30
C VAL A 551 -5.02 12.47 27.76
N LYS A 552 -6.17 11.92 27.37
CA LYS A 552 -7.49 12.48 27.70
C LYS A 552 -7.91 12.20 29.13
#